data_AF-A0A3D4JB15-F1
#
_entry.id   AF-A0A3D4JB15-F1
#
_cell.length_a   1.000
_cell.length_b   1.000
_cell.length_c   1.000
_cell.angle_alpha   90.00
_cell.angle_beta   90.00
_cell.angle_gamma   90.00
#
_symmetry.space_group_name_H-M   'P 1'
#
loop_
_entity.id
_entity.type
_entity.pdbx_description
1 polymer ?
#
loop_
_entity_poly.entity_id
_entity_poly.type
_entity_poly.pdbx_seq_one_letter_code
_entity_poly.pdbx_strand_id
1 'polypeptide(L)'
;MNKDTTRQITNILAIVLALAVNVLATTLPLNNQSTAEISDRFLVYFVPAGYVFSIWGIIYLGWIAFAIYQAQPAQKENPRLRNLGYLFALSCLFNAAWLFCWHYNL
;
A
#
# COMPACT_ATOMS: atom_id res chain seq x y z
N MET A 1 -8.27 23.53 9.40
CA MET A 1 -8.68 22.12 9.65
C MET A 1 -8.14 21.67 11.00
N ASN A 2 -8.89 20.84 11.75
CA ASN A 2 -8.37 20.20 12.97
C ASN A 2 -7.19 19.25 12.59
N LYS A 3 -6.16 19.17 13.43
CA LYS A 3 -5.00 18.28 13.25
C LYS A 3 -5.44 16.82 13.06
N ASP A 4 -6.46 16.38 13.81
CA ASP A 4 -6.98 15.01 13.70
C ASP A 4 -7.64 14.72 12.36
N THR A 5 -8.44 15.66 11.85
CA THR A 5 -9.07 15.57 10.52
C THR A 5 -8.01 15.56 9.43
N THR A 6 -6.96 16.37 9.57
CA THR A 6 -5.86 16.42 8.61
C THR A 6 -5.15 15.07 8.53
N ARG A 7 -4.80 14.48 9.68
CA ARG A 7 -4.23 13.13 9.74
C ARG A 7 -5.14 12.07 9.11
N GLN A 8 -6.43 12.07 9.42
CA GLN A 8 -7.37 11.11 8.83
C GLN A 8 -7.38 11.20 7.29
N ILE A 9 -7.49 12.42 6.76
CA ILE A 9 -7.48 12.67 5.31
C ILE A 9 -6.14 12.24 4.70
N THR A 10 -5.01 12.59 5.32
CA THR A 10 -3.68 12.18 4.83
C THR A 10 -3.55 10.67 4.75
N ASN A 11 -3.97 9.93 5.78
CA ASN A 11 -3.93 8.46 5.76
C ASN A 11 -4.81 7.88 4.64
N ILE A 12 -6.02 8.43 4.43
CA ILE A 12 -6.92 7.96 3.36
C ILE A 12 -6.28 8.21 1.98
N LEU A 13 -5.79 9.42 1.74
CA LEU A 13 -5.15 9.78 0.47
C LEU A 13 -3.92 8.91 0.19
N ALA A 14 -3.12 8.62 1.22
CA ALA A 14 -1.96 7.76 1.09
C ALA A 14 -2.34 6.32 0.73
N ILE A 15 -3.40 5.75 1.33
CA ILE A 15 -3.92 4.41 0.95
C ILE A 15 -4.40 4.41 -0.49
N VAL A 16 -5.22 5.41 -0.87
CA VAL A 16 -5.77 5.49 -2.23
C VAL A 16 -4.64 5.55 -3.26
N LEU A 17 -3.63 6.38 -3.00
CA LEU A 17 -2.45 6.46 -3.85
C LEU A 17 -1.71 5.12 -3.92
N ALA A 18 -1.42 4.49 -2.78
CA ALA A 18 -0.70 3.22 -2.76
C ALA A 18 -1.48 2.11 -3.48
N LEU A 19 -2.78 1.97 -3.22
CA LEU A 19 -3.63 0.99 -3.92
C LEU A 19 -3.66 1.27 -5.43
N ALA A 20 -3.79 2.53 -5.85
CA ALA A 20 -3.74 2.89 -7.26
C ALA A 20 -2.42 2.46 -7.90
N VAL A 21 -1.28 2.74 -7.26
CA VAL A 21 0.05 2.35 -7.76
C VAL A 21 0.20 0.83 -7.82
N ASN A 22 -0.31 0.07 -6.84
CA ASN A 22 -0.29 -1.41 -6.88
C ASN A 22 -1.14 -1.97 -8.03
N VAL A 23 -2.32 -1.39 -8.26
CA VAL A 23 -3.16 -1.78 -9.40
C VAL A 23 -2.45 -1.46 -10.71
N LEU A 24 -1.94 -0.24 -10.86
CA LEU A 24 -1.18 0.21 -12.05
C LEU A 24 0.03 -0.69 -12.32
N ALA A 25 0.81 -1.03 -11.30
CA ALA A 25 1.95 -1.94 -11.41
C ALA A 25 1.58 -3.33 -11.98
N THR A 26 0.32 -3.75 -11.83
CA THR A 26 -0.16 -5.04 -12.34
C THR A 26 -0.88 -4.89 -13.69
N THR A 27 -1.67 -3.83 -13.90
CA THR A 27 -2.57 -3.67 -15.06
C THR A 27 -1.98 -2.83 -16.19
N LEU A 28 -1.15 -1.84 -15.86
CA LEU A 28 -0.49 -0.94 -16.80
C LEU A 28 1.02 -1.11 -16.59
N PRO A 29 1.63 -2.16 -17.16
CA PRO A 29 2.94 -2.65 -16.77
C PRO A 29 3.95 -1.50 -16.73
N LEU A 30 4.29 -1.07 -15.51
CA LEU A 30 5.22 0.01 -15.29
C LEU A 30 6.55 -0.44 -15.91
N ASN A 31 7.15 0.39 -16.76
CA ASN A 31 8.35 0.02 -17.51
C ASN A 31 8.16 -1.20 -18.46
N ASN A 32 6.95 -1.44 -18.98
CA ASN A 32 6.59 -2.60 -19.83
C ASN A 32 6.92 -3.96 -19.20
N GLN A 33 6.94 -4.01 -17.86
CA GLN A 33 7.16 -5.24 -17.10
C GLN A 33 6.04 -5.38 -16.07
N SER A 34 5.56 -6.59 -15.85
CA SER A 34 4.71 -6.92 -14.72
C SER A 34 5.55 -7.37 -13.53
N THR A 35 4.99 -7.24 -12.33
CA THR A 35 5.64 -7.70 -11.10
C THR A 35 6.00 -9.20 -11.14
N ALA A 36 5.15 -10.03 -11.76
CA ALA A 36 5.38 -11.47 -11.93
C ALA A 36 6.53 -11.75 -12.90
N GLU A 37 6.56 -11.09 -14.06
CA GLU A 37 7.66 -11.25 -15.03
C GLU A 37 9.01 -10.82 -14.43
N ILE A 38 9.04 -9.79 -13.58
CA ILE A 38 10.26 -9.40 -12.87
C ILE A 38 10.70 -10.53 -11.93
N SER A 39 9.77 -11.13 -11.18
CA SER A 39 10.08 -12.24 -10.27
C SER A 39 10.57 -13.49 -11.03
N ASP A 40 9.92 -13.86 -12.14
CA ASP A 40 10.23 -15.07 -12.91
C ASP A 40 11.59 -14.99 -13.62
N ARG A 41 12.14 -13.79 -13.82
CA ARG A 41 13.51 -13.60 -14.37
C ARG A 41 14.61 -14.08 -13.42
N PHE A 42 14.33 -14.17 -12.12
CA PHE A 42 15.31 -14.60 -11.13
C PHE A 42 15.06 -16.04 -10.72
N LEU A 43 15.93 -16.95 -11.17
CA LEU A 43 15.94 -18.34 -10.71
C LEU A 43 16.46 -18.40 -9.27
N VAL A 44 15.55 -18.27 -8.31
CA VAL A 44 15.83 -18.49 -6.89
C VAL A 44 15.28 -19.85 -6.46
N TYR A 45 16.00 -20.54 -5.58
CA TYR A 45 15.62 -21.88 -5.10
C TYR A 45 14.25 -21.96 -4.40
N PHE A 46 13.63 -20.81 -4.12
CA PHE A 46 12.41 -20.69 -3.32
C PHE A 46 11.42 -19.68 -3.92
N VAL A 47 11.26 -19.62 -5.26
CA VAL A 47 10.19 -18.82 -5.88
C VAL A 47 8.85 -19.32 -5.33
N PRO A 48 8.06 -18.49 -4.64
CA PRO A 48 6.75 -18.90 -4.15
C PRO A 48 5.82 -19.23 -5.32
N ALA A 49 4.96 -20.22 -5.16
CA ALA A 49 3.91 -20.49 -6.14
C ALA A 49 3.03 -19.25 -6.35
N GLY A 50 2.51 -19.04 -7.56
CA GLY A 50 1.79 -17.81 -7.94
C GLY A 50 0.63 -17.44 -6.99
N TYR A 51 -0.05 -18.42 -6.39
CA TYR A 51 -1.12 -18.16 -5.42
C TYR A 51 -0.63 -17.47 -4.14
N VAL A 52 0.65 -17.59 -3.77
CA VAL A 52 1.21 -16.97 -2.56
C VAL A 52 1.11 -15.44 -2.65
N PHE A 53 1.20 -14.87 -3.86
CA PHE A 53 1.03 -13.44 -4.09
C PHE A 53 -0.42 -12.95 -3.85
N SER A 54 -1.41 -13.85 -3.74
CA SER A 54 -2.78 -13.46 -3.36
C SER A 54 -2.89 -12.87 -1.95
N ILE A 55 -1.85 -13.05 -1.10
CA ILE A 55 -1.77 -12.43 0.22
C ILE A 55 -1.90 -10.90 0.15
N TRP A 56 -1.43 -10.28 -0.93
CA TRP A 56 -1.57 -8.84 -1.15
C TRP A 56 -3.03 -8.39 -1.18
N GLY A 57 -3.95 -9.21 -1.73
CA GLY A 57 -5.37 -8.92 -1.67
C GLY A 57 -5.91 -8.84 -0.24
N ILE A 58 -5.47 -9.75 0.64
CA ILE A 58 -5.84 -9.73 2.06
C ILE A 58 -5.27 -8.47 2.75
N ILE A 59 -4.03 -8.11 2.44
CA ILE A 59 -3.38 -6.90 2.98
C ILE A 59 -4.15 -5.64 2.54
N TYR A 60 -4.52 -5.54 1.25
CA TYR A 60 -5.29 -4.42 0.72
C TYR A 60 -6.67 -4.32 1.35
N LEU A 61 -7.35 -5.44 1.59
CA LEU A 61 -8.60 -5.46 2.34
C LEU A 61 -8.40 -4.95 3.77
N GLY A 62 -7.31 -5.34 4.43
CA GLY A 62 -6.93 -4.82 5.74
C GLY A 62 -6.70 -3.31 5.73
N TRP A 63 -6.04 -2.77 4.70
CA TRP A 63 -5.83 -1.33 4.54
C TRP A 63 -7.16 -0.58 4.35
N ILE A 64 -8.05 -1.10 3.51
CA ILE A 64 -9.39 -0.51 3.29
C ILE A 64 -10.20 -0.53 4.60
N ALA A 65 -10.20 -1.66 5.31
CA ALA A 65 -10.87 -1.78 6.61
C ALA A 65 -10.31 -0.77 7.63
N PHE A 66 -8.99 -0.61 7.67
CA PHE A 66 -8.33 0.40 8.50
C PHE A 66 -8.71 1.84 8.09
N ALA A 67 -8.78 2.13 6.78
CA ALA A 67 -9.21 3.44 6.28
C ALA A 67 -10.61 3.79 6.78
N ILE A 68 -11.54 2.84 6.67
CA ILE A 68 -12.93 3.00 7.12
C ILE A 68 -12.98 3.19 8.63
N TYR A 69 -12.25 2.35 9.40
CA TYR A 69 -12.21 2.42 10.85
C TYR A 69 -11.65 3.76 11.34
N GLN A 70 -10.48 4.17 10.84
CA GLN A 70 -9.83 5.39 11.31
C GLN A 70 -10.56 6.67 10.85
N ALA A 71 -11.38 6.61 9.79
CA ALA A 71 -12.17 7.74 9.31
C ALA A 71 -13.42 8.04 10.15
N GLN A 72 -13.87 7.10 10.98
CA GLN A 72 -15.08 7.28 11.79
C GLN A 72 -14.96 8.49 12.73
N PRO A 73 -16.02 9.30 12.93
CA PRO A 73 -16.00 10.42 13.86
C PRO A 73 -15.58 10.04 15.29
N ALA A 74 -16.04 8.86 15.75
CA ALA A 74 -15.70 8.31 17.07
C ALA A 74 -14.20 8.00 17.24
N GLN A 75 -13.45 7.86 16.14
CA GLN A 75 -12.03 7.52 16.15
C GLN A 75 -11.12 8.74 15.95
N LYS A 76 -11.69 9.95 15.77
CA LYS A 76 -10.93 11.18 15.56
C LYS A 76 -9.90 11.43 16.65
N GLU A 77 -10.32 11.30 17.90
CA GLU A 77 -9.49 11.62 19.06
C GLU A 77 -8.85 10.40 19.72
N ASN A 78 -8.98 9.21 19.10
CA ASN A 78 -8.44 7.97 19.66
C ASN A 78 -6.92 8.07 19.87
N PRO A 79 -6.40 7.95 21.11
CA PRO A 79 -4.98 8.08 21.41
C PRO A 79 -4.09 7.10 20.63
N ARG A 80 -4.56 5.86 20.40
CA ARG A 80 -3.79 4.85 19.66
C ARG A 80 -3.58 5.25 18.22
N LEU A 81 -4.62 5.75 17.57
CA LEU A 81 -4.51 6.23 16.20
C LEU A 81 -3.65 7.50 16.16
N ARG A 82 -3.74 8.38 17.16
CA ARG A 82 -2.92 9.62 17.21
C ARG A 82 -1.44 9.29 17.32
N ASN A 83 -1.09 8.29 18.11
CA ASN A 83 0.29 7.78 18.22
C ASN A 83 0.79 7.16 16.92
N LEU A 84 -0.07 6.44 16.18
CA LEU A 84 0.28 5.98 14.83
C LEU A 84 0.54 7.16 13.88
N GLY A 85 -0.25 8.24 14.03
CA GLY A 85 -0.03 9.50 13.34
C GLY A 85 0.01 9.34 11.82
N TYR A 86 1.13 9.76 11.24
CA TYR A 86 1.42 9.71 9.80
C TYR A 86 2.33 8.55 9.40
N LEU A 87 2.77 7.70 10.34
CA LEU A 87 3.65 6.56 10.03
C LEU A 87 3.00 5.61 9.02
N PHE A 88 1.68 5.44 9.15
CA PHE A 88 0.93 4.62 8.22
C PHE A 88 0.89 5.25 6.81
N ALA A 89 0.63 6.55 6.67
CA ALA A 89 0.75 7.25 5.40
C ALA A 89 2.16 7.12 4.78
N LEU A 90 3.21 7.23 5.61
CA LEU A 90 4.59 7.04 5.16
C LEU A 90 4.84 5.61 4.66
N SER A 91 4.26 4.60 5.33
CA SER A 91 4.36 3.20 4.86
C SER A 91 3.70 2.99 3.50
N CYS A 92 2.56 3.65 3.22
CA CYS A 92 1.91 3.64 1.91
C CYS A 92 2.80 4.29 0.84
N LEU A 93 3.45 5.42 1.16
CA LEU A 93 4.38 6.08 0.24
C LEU A 93 5.60 5.20 -0.07
N PHE A 94 6.17 4.54 0.95
CA PHE A 94 7.28 3.61 0.73
C PHE A 94 6.87 2.39 -0.08
N ASN A 95 5.66 1.87 0.13
CA ASN A 95 5.14 0.78 -0.69
C ASN A 95 5.00 1.19 -2.17
N ALA A 96 4.45 2.39 -2.44
CA ALA A 96 4.36 2.92 -3.80
C ALA A 96 5.76 3.15 -4.42
N ALA A 97 6.68 3.79 -3.67
CA ALA A 97 8.04 4.06 -4.13
C ALA A 97 8.82 2.77 -4.44
N TRP A 98 8.67 1.75 -3.58
CA TRP A 98 9.28 0.45 -3.79
C TRP A 98 8.82 -0.21 -5.09
N LEU A 99 7.53 -0.09 -5.46
CA LEU A 99 7.05 -0.61 -6.75
C LEU A 99 7.73 0.07 -7.94
N PHE A 100 7.98 1.38 -7.87
CA PHE A 100 8.74 2.05 -8.91
C PHE A 100 10.17 1.51 -8.96
N CYS A 101 10.89 1.44 -7.83
CA CYS A 101 12.24 0.87 -7.82
C CYS A 101 12.27 -0.56 -8.40
N TRP A 102 11.31 -1.40 -8.01
CA TRP A 102 11.17 -2.77 -8.50
C TRP A 102 10.98 -2.82 -10.03
N HIS A 103 10.05 -2.04 -10.58
CA HIS A 103 9.75 -2.06 -12.02
C HIS A 103 10.85 -1.42 -12.88
N TYR A 104 11.59 -0.47 -12.32
CA TYR A 104 12.76 0.13 -12.98
C TYR A 104 14.06 -0.64 -12.74
N ASN A 105 14.00 -1.78 -12.03
CA ASN A 105 15.15 -2.65 -11.74
C ASN A 105 16.29 -1.89 -11.02
N LEU A 106 15.92 -1.00 -10.07
CA LEU A 106 16.83 -0.23 -9.22
C LEU A 106 17.23 -0.98 -7.95
#